data_AF-A0A963PFT8-F1
#
_entry.id   AF-A0A963PFT8-F1
#
_cell.length_a   1.000
_cell.length_b   1.000
_cell.length_c   1.000
_cell.angle_alpha   90.00
_cell.angle_beta   90.00
_cell.angle_gamma   90.00
#
_symmetry.space_group_name_H-M   'P 1'
#
loop_
_entity.id
_entity.type
_entity.pdbx_description
1 polymer ?
#
loop_
_entity_poly.entity_id
_entity_poly.type
_entity_poly.pdbx_seq_one_letter_code
_entity_poly.pdbx_strand_id
1 'polypeptide(L)'
;MAKKMHDTPMLDELESGPWPSFVTGLKRLASEKDYMVDLMGQLETSYRTRKGYWKGGTVGVFGYGGGVIPRFTELKDEDGKPQFPDAAEFHTLRVQPPPGMHYNTDVLRKMCDIW
;
A
#
# COMPACT_ATOMS: atom_id res chain seq x y z
N MET A 1 2.07 12.24 -13.14
CA MET A 1 2.31 10.98 -13.87
C MET A 1 3.33 10.21 -13.07
N ALA A 2 2.94 9.06 -12.55
CA ALA A 2 3.86 8.16 -11.86
C ALA A 2 4.85 7.49 -12.84
N LYS A 3 5.82 6.78 -12.29
CA LYS A 3 6.74 5.90 -13.02
C LYS A 3 5.99 4.78 -13.75
N LYS A 4 6.70 4.12 -14.67
CA LYS A 4 6.16 3.00 -15.46
C LYS A 4 5.66 1.88 -14.54
N MET A 5 4.43 1.42 -14.77
CA MET A 5 3.87 0.28 -14.05
C MET A 5 4.65 -1.01 -14.30
N HIS A 6 4.77 -1.83 -13.25
CA HIS A 6 5.27 -3.21 -13.35
C HIS A 6 4.22 -4.10 -14.04
N ASP A 7 4.67 -5.19 -14.67
CA ASP A 7 3.76 -6.17 -15.25
C ASP A 7 3.09 -6.98 -14.13
N THR A 8 1.75 -7.00 -14.10
CA THR A 8 0.97 -7.65 -13.03
C THR A 8 -0.06 -8.67 -13.52
N PRO A 9 0.30 -9.64 -14.39
CA PRO A 9 -0.69 -10.49 -15.07
C PRO A 9 -1.54 -11.34 -14.11
N MET A 10 -1.06 -11.70 -12.91
CA MET A 10 -1.93 -12.41 -11.96
C MET A 10 -2.95 -11.46 -11.31
N LEU A 11 -2.57 -10.21 -11.03
CA LEU A 11 -3.49 -9.20 -10.52
C LEU A 11 -4.46 -8.71 -11.60
N ASP A 12 -4.06 -8.67 -12.86
CA ASP A 12 -4.88 -8.23 -14.00
C ASP A 12 -6.15 -9.09 -14.14
N GLU A 13 -6.04 -10.39 -13.87
CA GLU A 13 -7.20 -11.31 -13.88
C GLU A 13 -8.27 -10.92 -12.84
N LEU A 14 -7.88 -10.24 -11.75
CA LEU A 14 -8.77 -9.80 -10.68
C LEU A 14 -9.53 -8.51 -11.00
N GLU A 15 -9.30 -7.91 -12.18
CA GLU A 15 -10.11 -6.78 -12.66
C GLU A 15 -11.40 -7.24 -13.36
N SER A 16 -11.46 -8.50 -13.75
CA SER A 16 -12.63 -9.08 -14.39
C SER A 16 -13.74 -9.39 -13.38
N GLY A 17 -14.96 -9.58 -13.90
CA GLY A 17 -16.13 -9.91 -13.10
C GLY A 17 -16.91 -8.70 -12.56
N PRO A 18 -18.05 -8.95 -11.89
CA PRO A 18 -18.99 -7.88 -11.53
C PRO A 18 -18.66 -7.15 -10.21
N TRP A 19 -17.75 -7.69 -9.39
CA TRP A 19 -17.43 -7.11 -8.09
C TRP A 19 -16.41 -5.96 -8.22
N PRO A 20 -16.56 -4.84 -7.49
CA PRO A 20 -15.60 -3.74 -7.55
C PRO A 20 -14.18 -4.21 -7.19
N SER A 21 -13.30 -4.25 -8.17
CA SER A 21 -11.95 -4.75 -8.00
C SER A 21 -11.08 -3.77 -7.23
N PHE A 22 -10.43 -4.28 -6.18
CA PHE A 22 -9.40 -3.51 -5.48
C PHE A 22 -8.19 -3.25 -6.40
N VAL A 23 -7.88 -4.15 -7.34
CA VAL A 23 -6.77 -3.99 -8.30
C VAL A 23 -7.01 -2.77 -9.18
N THR A 24 -8.22 -2.62 -9.72
CA THR A 24 -8.59 -1.43 -10.51
C THR A 24 -8.43 -0.14 -9.70
N GLY A 25 -8.84 -0.15 -8.42
CA GLY A 25 -8.66 0.98 -7.51
C GLY A 25 -7.19 1.33 -7.26
N LEU A 26 -6.35 0.32 -7.02
CA LEU A 26 -4.91 0.50 -6.79
C LEU A 26 -4.19 0.97 -8.07
N LYS A 27 -4.52 0.41 -9.24
CA LYS A 27 -3.97 0.84 -10.54
C LYS A 27 -4.31 2.30 -10.84
N ARG A 28 -5.53 2.74 -10.54
CA ARG A 28 -5.91 4.15 -10.63
C ARG A 28 -4.97 5.04 -9.80
N LEU A 29 -4.72 4.68 -8.54
CA LEU A 29 -3.78 5.43 -7.69
C LEU A 29 -2.33 5.35 -8.19
N ALA A 30 -1.92 4.20 -8.70
CA ALA A 30 -0.59 3.98 -9.27
C ALA A 30 -0.34 4.76 -10.56
N SER A 31 -1.36 5.33 -11.22
CA SER A 31 -1.16 6.27 -12.32
C SER A 31 -0.59 7.62 -11.86
N GLU A 32 -0.75 7.93 -10.57
CA GLU A 32 -0.36 9.21 -9.98
C GLU A 32 0.73 9.10 -8.89
N LYS A 33 0.87 7.93 -8.26
CA LYS A 33 1.73 7.72 -7.07
C LYS A 33 2.73 6.58 -7.27
N ASP A 34 4.03 6.89 -7.19
CA ASP A 34 5.12 5.91 -7.42
C ASP A 34 5.14 4.75 -6.41
N TYR A 35 4.84 5.03 -5.14
CA TYR A 35 4.76 3.99 -4.10
C TYR A 35 3.63 2.99 -4.36
N MET A 36 2.57 3.40 -5.07
CA MET A 36 1.48 2.49 -5.45
C MET A 36 1.87 1.61 -6.63
N VAL A 37 2.72 2.11 -7.55
CA VAL A 37 3.32 1.28 -8.61
C VAL A 37 4.12 0.14 -7.97
N ASP A 38 4.98 0.48 -7.01
CA ASP A 38 5.82 -0.49 -6.32
C ASP A 38 5.04 -1.46 -5.43
N LEU A 39 3.98 -1.00 -4.76
CA LEU A 39 3.08 -1.87 -4.02
C LEU A 39 2.45 -2.94 -4.93
N MET A 40 2.05 -2.56 -6.15
CA MET A 40 1.48 -3.50 -7.12
C MET A 40 2.49 -4.56 -7.56
N GLY A 41 3.74 -4.17 -7.83
CA GLY A 41 4.81 -5.12 -8.16
C GLY A 41 5.12 -6.09 -7.01
N GLN A 42 5.14 -5.59 -5.78
CA GLN A 42 5.34 -6.41 -4.58
C GLN A 42 4.17 -7.39 -4.35
N LEU A 43 2.94 -6.95 -4.57
CA LEU A 43 1.76 -7.81 -4.44
C LEU A 43 1.74 -8.89 -5.52
N GLU A 44 2.02 -8.54 -6.77
CA GLU A 44 2.15 -9.50 -7.88
C GLU A 44 3.22 -10.56 -7.57
N THR A 45 4.37 -10.14 -7.05
CA THR A 45 5.44 -11.07 -6.62
C THR A 45 4.91 -12.05 -5.56
N SER A 46 4.13 -11.54 -4.60
CA SER A 46 3.50 -12.35 -3.55
C SER A 46 2.48 -13.36 -4.12
N TYR A 47 1.74 -12.99 -5.18
CA TYR A 47 0.82 -13.89 -5.88
C TYR A 47 1.56 -15.03 -6.59
N ARG A 48 2.69 -14.72 -7.24
CA ARG A 48 3.52 -15.71 -7.96
C ARG A 48 4.16 -16.71 -7.03
N THR A 49 4.72 -16.23 -5.91
CA THR A 49 5.48 -17.08 -4.99
C THR A 49 4.65 -17.62 -3.83
N ARG A 50 3.43 -17.13 -3.65
CA ARG A 50 2.50 -17.50 -2.57
C ARG A 50 3.09 -17.26 -1.18
N LYS A 51 3.85 -16.17 -1.03
CA LYS A 51 4.51 -15.78 0.22
C LYS A 51 4.28 -14.29 0.50
N GLY A 52 4.11 -13.95 1.77
CA GLY A 52 4.15 -12.55 2.23
C GLY A 52 5.60 -12.10 2.47
N TYR A 53 5.97 -10.93 1.94
CA TYR A 53 7.33 -10.36 2.04
C TYR A 53 7.39 -9.11 2.89
N TRP A 54 6.68 -9.11 4.02
CA TRP A 54 6.62 -7.96 4.92
C TRP A 54 7.17 -8.32 6.28
N LYS A 55 8.27 -7.67 6.65
CA LYS A 55 8.84 -7.73 7.99
C LYS A 55 8.21 -6.66 8.88
N GLY A 56 7.96 -7.00 10.14
CA GLY A 56 7.60 -6.01 11.16
C GLY A 56 8.79 -5.21 11.66
N GLY A 57 8.49 -4.17 12.44
CA GLY A 57 9.51 -3.41 13.16
C GLY A 57 8.87 -2.52 14.21
N THR A 58 9.60 -1.47 14.60
CA THR A 58 9.16 -0.52 15.63
C THR A 58 9.33 0.91 15.11
N VAL A 59 8.21 1.61 14.93
CA VAL A 59 8.12 3.03 14.56
C VAL A 59 6.92 3.59 15.31
N GLY A 60 7.00 4.84 15.74
CA GLY A 60 5.93 5.51 16.48
C GLY A 60 6.12 7.01 16.49
N VAL A 61 5.28 7.70 17.27
CA VAL A 61 5.35 9.15 17.48
C VAL A 61 5.71 9.44 18.93
N PHE A 62 6.44 10.52 19.20
CA PHE A 62 6.82 10.88 20.56
C PHE A 62 5.59 11.02 21.47
N GLY A 63 5.68 10.41 22.65
CA GLY A 63 4.59 10.39 23.64
C GLY A 63 3.60 9.23 23.50
N TYR A 64 3.60 8.48 22.40
CA TYR A 64 2.73 7.30 22.23
C TYR A 64 3.51 6.02 21.94
N GLY A 65 3.18 4.94 22.66
CA GLY A 65 3.77 3.62 22.48
C GLY A 65 3.12 2.77 21.38
N GLY A 66 2.14 3.30 20.65
CA GLY A 66 1.40 2.57 19.62
C GLY A 66 0.63 3.49 18.69
N GLY A 67 -0.05 2.90 17.70
CA GLY A 67 -0.84 3.63 16.69
C GLY A 67 -0.24 3.58 15.27
N VAL A 68 1.07 3.30 15.15
CA VAL A 68 1.74 3.06 13.87
C VAL A 68 2.13 1.59 13.77
N ILE A 69 1.78 0.95 12.66
CA ILE A 69 2.15 -0.44 12.35
C ILE A 69 3.20 -0.40 11.22
N PRO A 70 4.49 -0.46 11.56
CA PRO A 70 5.53 -0.42 10.55
C PRO A 70 5.65 -1.76 9.83
N ARG A 71 5.84 -1.66 8.51
CA ARG A 71 6.16 -2.76 7.61
C ARG A 71 7.30 -2.35 6.69
N PHE A 72 8.24 -3.27 6.54
CA PHE A 72 9.43 -3.16 5.72
C PHE A 72 9.43 -4.31 4.72
N THR A 73 9.79 -4.06 3.47
CA THR A 73 9.84 -5.12 2.47
C THR A 73 11.00 -6.09 2.72
N GLU A 74 10.75 -7.38 2.51
CA GLU A 74 11.76 -8.43 2.49
C GLU A 74 12.22 -8.75 1.06
N LEU A 75 11.58 -8.18 0.03
CA LEU A 75 12.00 -8.33 -1.36
C LEU A 75 13.20 -7.44 -1.65
N LYS A 76 14.37 -8.08 -1.66
CA LYS A 76 15.64 -7.43 -1.94
C LYS A 76 16.33 -8.05 -3.15
N ASP A 77 17.11 -7.26 -3.86
CA ASP A 77 18.01 -7.73 -4.89
C ASP A 77 19.27 -8.37 -4.28
N GLU A 78 20.20 -8.81 -5.13
CA GLU A 78 21.46 -9.46 -4.73
C GLU A 78 22.36 -8.52 -3.89
N ASP A 79 22.26 -7.20 -4.11
CA ASP A 79 22.99 -6.17 -3.37
C ASP A 79 22.27 -5.76 -2.06
N GLY A 80 21.14 -6.41 -1.73
CA GLY A 80 20.37 -6.17 -0.52
C GLY A 80 19.49 -4.92 -0.56
N LYS A 81 19.32 -4.29 -1.72
CA LYS A 81 18.44 -3.14 -1.93
C LYS A 81 17.00 -3.60 -2.17
N PRO A 82 15.99 -2.84 -1.73
CA PRO A 82 14.60 -3.16 -2.04
C PRO A 82 14.37 -3.24 -3.55
N GLN A 83 13.77 -4.34 -4.03
CA GLN A 83 13.38 -4.46 -5.45
C GLN A 83 12.33 -3.39 -5.83
N PHE A 84 11.51 -2.99 -4.85
CA PHE A 84 10.47 -1.97 -4.97
C PHE A 84 10.77 -0.83 -3.98
N PRO A 85 11.67 0.12 -4.35
CA PRO A 85 12.20 1.12 -3.42
C PRO A 85 11.17 2.09 -2.87
N ASP A 86 10.14 2.47 -3.64
CA ASP A 86 9.10 3.40 -3.17
C ASP A 86 8.09 2.74 -2.22
N ALA A 87 8.09 1.40 -2.14
CA ALA A 87 7.34 0.61 -1.17
C ALA A 87 8.25 -0.09 -0.15
N ALA A 88 9.51 0.35 0.00
CA ALA A 88 10.46 -0.25 0.92
C ALA A 88 9.97 -0.19 2.38
N GLU A 89 9.31 0.91 2.73
CA GLU A 89 8.64 1.17 4.00
C GLU A 89 7.17 1.49 3.74
N PHE A 90 6.26 0.64 4.24
CA PHE A 90 4.82 0.76 3.96
C PHE A 90 3.99 0.70 5.23
N HIS A 91 4.07 1.77 6.02
CA HIS A 91 3.53 1.80 7.36
C HIS A 91 2.03 2.11 7.36
N THR A 92 1.28 1.47 8.25
CA THR A 92 -0.14 1.77 8.45
C THR A 92 -0.34 2.60 9.72
N LEU A 93 -1.03 3.73 9.61
CA LEU A 93 -1.43 4.55 10.75
C LEU A 93 -2.86 4.19 11.16
N ARG A 94 -3.10 4.01 12.46
CA ARG A 94 -4.43 3.81 13.03
C ARG A 94 -4.99 5.15 13.50
N VAL A 95 -5.92 5.70 12.73
CA VAL A 95 -6.64 6.93 13.07
C VAL A 95 -7.96 6.55 13.74
N GLN A 96 -8.24 7.15 14.90
CA GLN A 96 -9.45 6.85 15.67
C GLN A 96 -10.71 7.30 14.90
N PRO A 97 -11.64 6.39 14.57
CA PRO A 97 -12.89 6.76 13.92
C PRO A 97 -13.88 7.42 14.90
N PRO A 98 -14.85 8.21 14.39
CA PRO A 98 -15.97 8.69 15.17
C PRO A 98 -16.92 7.53 15.56
N PRO A 99 -17.69 7.68 16.65
CA PRO A 99 -18.68 6.68 17.06
C PRO A 99 -19.65 6.34 15.93
N GLY A 100 -19.81 5.04 15.65
CA GLY A 100 -20.69 4.54 14.60
C GLY A 100 -20.27 4.89 13.17
N MET A 101 -19.02 5.33 12.93
CA MET A 101 -18.49 5.61 11.59
C MET A 101 -19.30 6.65 10.79
N HIS A 102 -19.91 7.62 11.48
CA HIS A 102 -20.62 8.73 10.81
C HIS A 102 -19.65 9.85 10.47
N TYR A 103 -19.60 10.24 9.20
CA TYR A 103 -18.74 11.31 8.71
C TYR A 103 -19.54 12.33 7.90
N ASN A 104 -19.09 13.58 7.92
CA ASN A 104 -19.44 14.53 6.87
C ASN A 104 -18.37 14.52 5.77
N THR A 105 -18.72 15.03 4.58
CA THR A 105 -17.80 15.00 3.45
C THR A 105 -16.57 15.88 3.64
N ASP A 106 -16.67 16.94 4.47
CA ASP A 106 -15.58 17.87 4.70
C ASP A 106 -14.45 17.24 5.50
N VAL A 107 -14.79 16.43 6.51
CA VAL A 107 -13.83 15.67 7.31
C VAL A 107 -13.12 14.63 6.44
N LEU A 108 -13.86 13.90 5.60
CA LEU A 108 -13.26 12.89 4.72
C LEU A 108 -12.31 13.50 3.68
N ARG A 109 -12.69 14.64 3.06
CA ARG A 109 -11.80 15.33 2.12
C ARG A 109 -10.52 15.82 2.80
N LYS A 110 -10.64 16.44 3.98
CA LYS A 110 -9.47 16.86 4.77
C LYS A 110 -8.54 15.69 5.11
N MET A 111 -9.09 14.51 5.42
CA MET A 111 -8.27 13.32 5.64
C MET A 111 -7.52 12.89 4.37
N CYS A 112 -8.17 12.92 3.21
CA CYS A 112 -7.54 12.63 1.93
C CYS A 112 -6.46 13.66 1.54
N ASP A 113 -6.64 14.94 1.88
CA ASP A 113 -5.65 16.00 1.56
C ASP A 113 -4.36 15.84 2.40
N ILE A 114 -4.46 15.26 3.60
CA ILE A 114 -3.33 15.01 4.50
C ILE A 114 -2.55 13.76 4.10
N TRP A 115 -3.23 12.76 3.53
CA TRP A 115 -2.68 11.44 3.23
C TRP A 115 -1.92 11.39 1.91
#